data_AF-A0A4Z1SYH7-F1
#
_entry.id   AF-A0A4Z1SYH7-F1
#
_cell.length_a   1.000
_cell.length_b   1.000
_cell.length_c   1.000
_cell.angle_alpha   90.00
_cell.angle_beta   90.00
_cell.angle_gamma   90.00
#
_symmetry.space_group_name_H-M   'P 1'
#
loop_
_entity.id
_entity.type
_entity.pdbx_description
1 polymer ?
#
loop_
_entity_poly.entity_id
_entity_poly.type
_entity_poly.pdbx_seq_one_letter_code
_entity_poly.pdbx_strand_id
1 'polypeptide(L)'
;MEVEERLYGQLEDALYASLNTPADLLTVRKLLVHLARAVDLKYPAIPPPERIGHEFARDALSILDNIESVSEPSLLQDLEASSLDSPSPTSADEWELHFPRGTELDLSPFEVERLIQTRRRQVRELDDKITLLTRRIDRLRSLRVRMRPAEE
;
A
#
# COMPACT_ATOMS: atom_id res chain seq x y z
N MET A 1 13.86 -17.57 -2.82
CA MET A 1 15.13 -17.39 -2.11
C MET A 1 16.17 -16.67 -2.97
N GLU A 2 16.90 -17.31 -3.89
CA GLU A 2 18.05 -16.65 -4.57
C GLU A 2 17.72 -15.34 -5.32
N VAL A 3 16.51 -15.22 -5.87
CA VAL A 3 16.07 -13.99 -6.57
C VAL A 3 15.65 -12.89 -5.59
N GLU A 4 15.03 -13.23 -4.45
CA GLU A 4 14.54 -12.26 -3.46
C GLU A 4 15.69 -11.68 -2.65
N GLU A 5 16.64 -12.52 -2.22
CA GLU A 5 17.87 -12.07 -1.55
C GLU A 5 18.67 -11.10 -2.44
N ARG A 6 18.74 -11.37 -3.74
CA ARG A 6 19.37 -10.48 -4.71
C ARG A 6 18.63 -9.15 -4.84
N LEU A 7 17.29 -9.15 -4.82
CA LEU A 7 16.49 -7.92 -4.86
C LEU A 7 16.62 -7.10 -3.57
N TYR A 8 16.72 -7.73 -2.41
CA TYR A 8 17.00 -7.04 -1.15
C TYR A 8 18.38 -6.39 -1.15
N GLY A 9 19.42 -7.09 -1.63
CA GLY A 9 20.75 -6.49 -1.78
C GLY A 9 20.76 -5.30 -2.75
N GLN A 10 20.06 -5.41 -3.89
CA GLN A 10 19.92 -4.29 -4.84
C GLN A 10 19.14 -3.11 -4.26
N LEU A 11 18.14 -3.36 -3.41
CA LEU A 11 17.41 -2.30 -2.71
C LEU A 11 18.30 -1.58 -1.69
N GLU A 12 19.10 -2.33 -0.92
CA GLU A 12 20.06 -1.76 0.02
C GLU A 12 21.09 -0.87 -0.68
N ASP A 13 21.68 -1.36 -1.78
CA ASP A 13 22.61 -0.59 -2.60
C ASP A 13 21.97 0.70 -3.17
N ALA A 14 20.73 0.60 -3.67
CA ALA A 14 20.00 1.74 -4.22
C ALA A 14 19.65 2.78 -3.13
N LEU A 15 19.25 2.34 -1.94
CA LEU A 15 19.02 3.22 -0.80
C LEU A 15 20.31 3.89 -0.33
N TYR A 16 21.42 3.16 -0.28
CA TYR A 16 22.71 3.72 0.12
C TYR A 16 23.24 4.75 -0.89
N ALA A 17 23.04 4.49 -2.19
CA ALA A 17 23.33 5.47 -3.24
C ALA A 17 22.45 6.72 -3.12
N SER A 18 21.19 6.57 -2.66
CA SER A 18 20.22 7.66 -2.50
C SER A 18 20.59 8.66 -1.39
N LEU A 19 21.42 8.24 -0.43
CA LEU A 19 21.87 9.10 0.66
C LEU A 19 22.92 10.14 0.21
N ASN A 20 23.69 9.82 -0.84
CA ASN A 20 24.83 10.63 -1.28
C ASN A 20 24.58 11.38 -2.60
N THR A 21 23.60 10.93 -3.35
CA THR A 21 23.10 11.48 -4.62
C THR A 21 21.59 11.23 -4.63
N PRO A 22 20.74 12.05 -5.25
CA PRO A 22 19.35 11.66 -5.48
C PRO A 22 19.38 10.43 -6.40
N ALA A 23 19.48 9.24 -5.83
CA ALA A 23 19.30 8.02 -6.58
C ALA A 23 17.93 8.13 -7.21
N ASP A 24 17.82 7.61 -8.42
CA ASP A 24 16.59 7.55 -9.15
C ASP A 24 15.54 6.86 -8.27
N LEU A 25 14.69 7.64 -7.59
CA LEU A 25 13.63 7.16 -6.69
C LEU A 25 12.72 6.17 -7.43
N LEU A 26 12.67 6.29 -8.75
CA LEU A 26 12.02 5.39 -9.67
C LEU A 26 12.64 3.97 -9.66
N THR A 27 13.96 3.86 -9.49
CA THR A 27 14.67 2.58 -9.33
C THR A 27 14.35 1.93 -7.98
N VAL A 28 14.34 2.71 -6.89
CA VAL A 28 13.92 2.24 -5.56
C VAL A 28 12.46 1.76 -5.59
N ARG A 29 11.58 2.54 -6.21
CA ARG A 29 10.15 2.20 -6.38
C ARG A 29 9.96 0.91 -7.16
N LYS A 30 10.67 0.71 -8.28
CA LYS A 30 10.63 -0.53 -9.07
C LYS A 30 10.99 -1.75 -8.23
N LEU A 31 12.06 -1.65 -7.44
CA LEU A 31 12.52 -2.75 -6.58
C LEU A 31 11.49 -3.06 -5.48
N LEU A 32 10.92 -2.03 -4.84
CA LEU A 32 9.87 -2.20 -3.84
C LEU A 32 8.59 -2.83 -4.42
N VAL A 33 8.17 -2.45 -5.64
CA VAL A 33 7.01 -3.07 -6.32
C VAL A 33 7.24 -4.55 -6.59
N HIS A 34 8.45 -4.93 -7.01
CA HIS A 34 8.78 -6.34 -7.21
C HIS A 34 8.74 -7.15 -5.91
N LEU A 35 9.28 -6.60 -4.83
CA LEU A 35 9.24 -7.24 -3.51
C LEU A 35 7.83 -7.31 -2.93
N ALA A 36 7.00 -6.28 -3.12
CA ALA A 36 5.60 -6.28 -2.66
C ALA A 36 4.73 -7.29 -3.42
N ARG A 37 4.93 -7.46 -4.74
CA ARG A 37 4.16 -8.44 -5.54
C ARG A 37 4.49 -9.89 -5.21
N ALA A 38 5.69 -10.18 -4.74
CA ALA A 38 6.06 -11.52 -4.28
C ALA A 38 5.21 -11.96 -3.06
N VAL A 39 4.71 -11.00 -2.28
CA VAL A 39 3.82 -11.21 -1.13
C VAL A 39 2.45 -11.69 -1.58
N ASP A 40 1.84 -10.97 -2.51
CA ASP A 40 0.47 -11.24 -2.94
C ASP A 40 0.34 -12.62 -3.60
N LEU A 41 1.40 -13.09 -4.26
CA LEU A 41 1.41 -14.39 -4.95
C LEU A 41 1.64 -15.59 -4.02
N LYS A 42 2.33 -15.39 -2.89
CA LYS A 42 2.75 -16.48 -1.99
C LYS A 42 2.07 -16.44 -0.63
N TYR A 43 1.28 -15.41 -0.31
CA TYR A 43 0.53 -15.35 0.93
C TYR A 43 -0.57 -16.42 0.97
N PRO A 44 -0.80 -17.09 2.12
CA PRO A 44 -0.16 -16.92 3.43
C PRO A 44 1.07 -17.81 3.67
N ALA A 45 1.59 -18.51 2.66
CA ALA A 45 2.61 -19.55 2.80
C ALA A 45 4.04 -19.02 3.11
N ILE A 46 4.24 -17.70 3.21
CA ILE A 46 5.55 -17.08 3.46
C ILE A 46 5.93 -17.21 4.97
N PRO A 47 7.17 -17.63 5.30
CA PRO A 47 7.68 -17.64 6.66
C PRO A 47 7.60 -16.27 7.37
N PRO A 48 7.38 -16.21 8.70
CA PRO A 48 7.33 -14.96 9.45
C PRO A 48 8.50 -13.97 9.22
N PRO A 49 9.79 -14.39 9.14
CA PRO A 49 10.88 -13.43 8.94
C PRO A 49 10.86 -12.80 7.54
N GLU A 50 10.49 -13.55 6.51
CA GLU A 50 10.39 -13.04 5.13
C GLU A 50 9.20 -12.08 4.98
N ARG A 51 8.09 -12.30 5.71
CA ARG A 51 6.94 -11.39 5.74
C ARG A 51 7.31 -9.97 6.18
N ILE A 52 8.27 -9.81 7.08
CA ILE A 52 8.68 -8.49 7.58
C ILE A 52 9.27 -7.63 6.47
N GLY A 53 10.20 -8.18 5.67
CA GLY A 53 10.83 -7.43 4.57
C GLY A 53 9.84 -7.08 3.45
N HIS A 54 8.76 -7.84 3.37
CA HIS A 54 7.70 -7.72 2.39
C HIS A 54 6.61 -6.71 2.81
N GLU A 55 6.23 -6.71 4.09
CA GLU A 55 5.39 -5.67 4.70
C GLU A 55 6.10 -4.32 4.67
N PHE A 56 7.41 -4.29 4.97
CA PHE A 56 8.24 -3.10 4.81
C PHE A 56 8.17 -2.52 3.39
N ALA A 57 8.21 -3.37 2.35
CA ALA A 57 8.13 -2.91 0.98
C ALA A 57 6.78 -2.27 0.64
N ARG A 58 5.67 -2.78 1.20
CA ARG A 58 4.33 -2.18 1.03
C ARG A 58 4.23 -0.82 1.74
N ASP A 59 4.72 -0.75 2.97
CA ASP A 59 4.70 0.48 3.77
C ASP A 59 5.56 1.56 3.12
N ALA A 60 6.75 1.21 2.64
CA ALA A 60 7.64 2.12 1.92
C ALA A 60 7.00 2.67 0.63
N LEU A 61 6.32 1.83 -0.15
CA LEU A 61 5.56 2.30 -1.32
C LEU A 61 4.43 3.25 -0.93
N SER A 62 3.66 2.92 0.11
CA SER A 62 2.59 3.81 0.58
C SER A 62 3.13 5.16 1.02
N ILE A 63 4.29 5.21 1.67
CA ILE A 63 4.95 6.45 2.07
C ILE A 63 5.41 7.24 0.84
N LEU A 64 6.06 6.59 -0.13
CA LEU A 64 6.52 7.24 -1.37
C LEU A 64 5.34 7.83 -2.17
N ASP A 65 4.25 7.06 -2.32
CA ASP A 65 3.04 7.50 -3.01
C ASP A 65 2.40 8.71 -2.28
N ASN A 66 2.39 8.70 -0.95
CA ASN A 66 1.89 9.81 -0.15
C ASN A 66 2.77 11.06 -0.26
N ILE A 67 4.10 10.90 -0.33
CA ILE A 67 5.04 12.02 -0.50
C ILE A 67 4.90 12.64 -1.89
N GLU A 68 4.80 11.82 -2.95
CA GLU A 68 4.54 12.31 -4.31
C GLU A 68 3.19 13.05 -4.39
N SER A 69 2.15 12.54 -3.72
CA SER A 69 0.83 13.20 -3.68
C SER A 69 0.80 14.56 -2.98
N VAL A 70 1.82 14.85 -2.15
CA VAL A 70 1.97 16.13 -1.43
C VAL A 70 2.90 17.09 -2.19
N SER A 71 3.72 16.60 -3.14
CA SER A 71 4.76 17.40 -3.79
C SER A 71 4.53 17.80 -5.24
N GLU A 72 3.64 17.17 -6.02
CA GLU A 72 3.14 17.77 -7.27
C GLU A 72 1.98 16.95 -7.87
N PRO A 73 0.91 17.58 -8.40
CA PRO A 73 0.06 16.94 -9.38
C PRO A 73 0.83 16.91 -10.71
N SER A 74 0.74 15.81 -11.47
CA SER A 74 1.21 15.66 -12.87
C SER A 74 2.60 15.03 -13.08
N LEU A 75 2.73 13.71 -12.85
CA LEU A 75 3.81 12.90 -13.45
C LEU A 75 3.32 11.59 -14.10
N LEU A 76 2.02 11.48 -14.39
CA LEU A 76 1.48 10.42 -15.26
C LEU A 76 1.28 10.89 -16.72
N GLN A 77 1.66 12.12 -17.07
CA GLN A 77 1.36 12.73 -18.36
C GLN A 77 2.42 12.49 -19.46
N ASP A 78 3.59 11.91 -19.13
CA ASP A 78 4.69 11.75 -20.09
C ASP A 78 4.67 10.42 -20.89
N LEU A 79 3.66 9.56 -20.68
CA LEU A 79 3.45 8.38 -21.54
C LEU A 79 2.49 8.64 -22.72
N GLU A 80 1.91 9.84 -22.84
CA GLU A 80 0.99 10.21 -23.92
C GLU A 80 1.58 11.18 -24.96
N ALA A 81 2.91 11.39 -24.97
CA ALA A 81 3.60 12.22 -25.96
C ALA A 81 3.75 11.53 -27.35
N SER A 82 2.71 10.84 -27.82
CA SER A 82 2.61 10.35 -29.21
C SER A 82 1.15 10.24 -29.67
N SER A 83 0.40 11.33 -29.63
CA SER A 83 -0.56 11.64 -30.71
C SER A 83 -0.96 13.11 -30.69
N LEU A 84 -0.76 13.78 -31.83
CA LEU A 84 -1.21 15.14 -32.11
C LEU A 84 -2.76 15.26 -32.05
N ASP A 85 -3.20 16.46 -31.70
CA ASP A 85 -4.56 17.01 -31.84
C ASP A 85 -5.68 16.27 -31.09
N SER A 86 -5.90 16.64 -29.82
CA SER A 86 -7.24 16.59 -29.23
C SER A 86 -7.40 17.71 -28.18
N PRO A 87 -8.57 18.37 -28.13
CA PRO A 87 -8.85 19.40 -27.13
C PRO A 87 -8.77 18.79 -25.73
N SER A 88 -8.08 19.47 -24.81
CA SER A 88 -7.93 19.00 -23.43
C SER A 88 -9.29 18.65 -22.81
N PRO A 89 -9.45 17.45 -22.23
CA PRO A 89 -10.69 17.05 -21.59
C PRO A 89 -11.00 18.02 -20.44
N THR A 90 -12.26 18.43 -20.34
CA THR A 90 -12.73 19.21 -19.19
C THR A 90 -12.83 18.30 -17.97
N SER A 91 -12.73 18.85 -16.75
CA SER A 91 -12.90 18.09 -15.49
C SER A 91 -14.18 17.24 -15.41
N ALA A 92 -15.20 17.57 -16.20
CA ALA A 92 -16.40 16.77 -16.36
C ALA A 92 -16.17 15.47 -17.15
N ASP A 93 -15.29 15.50 -18.15
CA ASP A 93 -14.93 14.34 -18.97
C ASP A 93 -14.07 13.33 -18.18
N GLU A 94 -13.16 13.83 -17.33
CA GLU A 94 -12.38 13.00 -16.40
C GLU A 94 -13.27 12.30 -15.37
N TRP A 95 -14.32 12.99 -14.89
CA TRP A 95 -15.29 12.39 -13.97
C TRP A 95 -16.05 11.23 -14.61
N GLU A 96 -16.56 11.43 -15.82
CA GLU A 96 -17.31 10.39 -16.56
C GLU A 96 -16.44 9.18 -16.92
N LEU A 97 -15.12 9.35 -17.02
CA LEU A 97 -14.18 8.26 -17.23
C LEU A 97 -14.12 7.30 -16.03
N HIS A 98 -14.26 7.84 -14.81
CA HIS A 98 -14.24 7.06 -13.57
C HIS A 98 -15.64 6.65 -13.08
N PHE A 99 -16.66 7.46 -13.39
CA PHE A 99 -18.05 7.28 -12.97
C PHE A 99 -18.98 7.45 -14.19
N PRO A 100 -19.03 6.46 -15.08
CA PRO A 100 -19.85 6.53 -16.29
C PRO A 100 -21.34 6.51 -15.97
N ARG A 101 -22.08 7.42 -16.62
CA ARG A 101 -23.55 7.55 -16.46
C ARG A 101 -24.28 6.29 -16.93
N GLY A 102 -25.42 5.99 -16.30
CA GLY A 102 -26.23 4.81 -16.63
C GLY A 102 -25.66 3.46 -16.16
N THR A 103 -24.63 3.47 -15.31
CA THR A 103 -24.12 2.29 -14.61
C THR A 103 -24.57 2.27 -13.15
N GLU A 104 -24.30 1.19 -12.42
CA GLU A 104 -24.51 1.13 -10.96
C GLU A 104 -23.66 2.16 -10.18
N LEU A 105 -22.69 2.78 -10.86
CA LEU A 105 -21.77 3.80 -10.33
C LEU A 105 -22.13 5.22 -10.81
N ASP A 106 -23.33 5.41 -11.37
CA ASP A 106 -23.88 6.72 -11.75
C ASP A 106 -24.22 7.56 -10.51
N LEU A 107 -23.17 7.90 -9.77
CA LEU A 107 -23.21 8.69 -8.54
C LEU A 107 -22.67 10.08 -8.83
N SER A 108 -23.29 11.08 -8.23
CA SER A 108 -22.76 12.44 -8.29
C SER A 108 -21.41 12.54 -7.55
N PRO A 109 -20.55 13.52 -7.91
CA PRO A 109 -19.29 13.76 -7.21
C PRO A 109 -19.42 13.90 -5.69
N PHE A 110 -20.50 14.54 -5.25
CA PHE A 110 -20.79 14.72 -3.82
C PHE A 110 -21.16 13.41 -3.12
N GLU A 111 -21.89 12.52 -3.79
CA GLU A 111 -22.27 11.22 -3.25
C GLU A 111 -21.08 10.27 -3.16
N VAL A 112 -20.24 10.25 -4.19
CA VAL A 112 -18.99 9.49 -4.19
C VAL A 112 -18.08 9.96 -3.06
N GLU A 113 -17.85 11.26 -2.92
CA GLU A 113 -17.00 11.81 -1.86
C GLU A 113 -17.54 11.42 -0.47
N ARG A 114 -18.85 11.55 -0.25
CA ARG A 114 -19.48 11.15 1.01
C ARG A 114 -19.31 9.64 1.28
N LEU A 115 -19.44 8.82 0.25
CA LEU A 115 -19.28 7.37 0.35
C LEU A 115 -17.82 7.02 0.68
N ILE A 116 -16.85 7.63 0.01
CA ILE A 116 -15.42 7.48 0.28
C ILE A 116 -15.12 7.87 1.74
N GLN A 117 -15.60 9.02 2.20
CA GLN A 117 -15.41 9.45 3.59
C GLN A 117 -16.00 8.46 4.59
N THR A 118 -17.18 7.91 4.29
CA THR A 118 -17.83 6.90 5.13
C THR A 118 -17.01 5.62 5.18
N ARG A 119 -16.54 5.13 4.02
CA ARG A 119 -15.68 3.93 3.95
C ARG A 119 -14.35 4.13 4.67
N ARG A 120 -13.70 5.28 4.51
CA ARG A 120 -12.49 5.64 5.25
C ARG A 120 -12.70 5.66 6.76
N ARG A 121 -13.86 6.08 7.25
CA ARG A 121 -14.20 6.00 8.68
C ARG A 121 -14.34 4.54 9.13
N GLN A 122 -15.06 3.73 8.37
CA GLN A 122 -15.24 2.30 8.68
C GLN A 122 -13.92 1.54 8.72
N VAL A 123 -12.99 1.81 7.80
CA VAL A 123 -11.65 1.21 7.80
C VAL A 123 -10.91 1.56 9.09
N ARG A 124 -10.87 2.84 9.47
CA ARG A 124 -10.25 3.27 10.74
C ARG A 124 -10.85 2.59 11.97
N GLU A 125 -12.17 2.47 12.02
CA GLU A 125 -12.86 1.76 13.12
C GLU A 125 -12.50 0.27 13.18
N LEU A 126 -12.26 -0.37 12.02
CA LEU A 126 -11.80 -1.76 11.97
C LEU A 126 -10.34 -1.90 12.42
N ASP A 127 -9.47 -0.97 12.02
CA ASP A 127 -8.07 -0.96 12.45
C ASP A 127 -7.93 -0.79 13.97
N ASP A 128 -8.74 0.09 14.57
CA ASP A 128 -8.80 0.26 16.01
C ASP A 128 -9.23 -1.03 16.72
N LYS A 129 -10.22 -1.74 16.17
CA LYS A 129 -10.69 -3.04 16.70
C LYS A 129 -9.62 -4.11 16.57
N ILE A 130 -8.93 -4.19 15.44
CA ILE A 130 -7.82 -5.12 15.22
C ILE A 130 -6.74 -4.85 16.26
N THR A 131 -6.32 -3.60 16.44
CA THR A 131 -5.32 -3.20 17.42
C THR A 131 -5.72 -3.63 18.85
N LEU A 132 -6.98 -3.41 19.23
CA LEU A 132 -7.49 -3.82 20.53
C LEU A 132 -7.47 -5.34 20.71
N LEU A 133 -7.89 -6.09 19.69
CA LEU A 133 -7.89 -7.56 19.71
C LEU A 133 -6.47 -8.12 19.79
N THR A 134 -5.54 -7.57 19.03
CA THR A 134 -4.12 -7.96 19.08
C THR A 134 -3.55 -7.78 20.48
N ARG A 135 -3.75 -6.61 21.11
CA ARG A 135 -3.35 -6.37 22.51
C ARG A 135 -3.97 -7.37 23.47
N ARG A 136 -5.23 -7.74 23.26
CA ARG A 136 -5.93 -8.74 24.09
C ARG A 136 -5.34 -10.14 23.92
N ILE A 137 -5.01 -10.53 22.70
CA ILE A 137 -4.36 -11.81 22.39
C ILE A 137 -2.98 -11.87 23.06
N ASP A 138 -2.17 -10.81 22.94
CA ASP A 138 -0.85 -10.76 23.56
C ASP A 138 -0.93 -10.84 25.09
N ARG A 139 -1.92 -10.15 25.68
CA ARG A 139 -2.21 -10.27 27.12
C ARG A 139 -2.61 -11.70 27.50
N LEU A 140 -3.48 -12.36 26.73
CA LEU A 140 -3.89 -13.73 27.02
C LEU A 140 -2.73 -14.73 26.87
N ARG A 141 -1.87 -14.53 25.87
CA ARG A 141 -0.67 -15.36 25.64
C ARG A 141 0.39 -15.21 26.72
N SER A 142 0.50 -14.02 27.32
CA SER A 142 1.45 -13.74 28.40
C SER A 142 0.97 -14.19 29.79
N LEU A 143 -0.30 -14.55 29.95
CA LEU A 143 -0.81 -15.13 31.18
C LEU A 143 -0.37 -16.60 31.30
N ARG A 144 0.50 -16.89 32.28
CA ARG A 144 0.79 -18.26 32.70
C ARG A 144 -0.44 -18.86 33.38
N VAL A 145 -1.11 -19.80 32.73
CA VAL A 145 -2.16 -20.61 33.33
C VAL A 145 -1.54 -21.47 34.43
N ARG A 146 -1.78 -21.12 35.70
CA ARG A 146 -1.46 -22.03 36.82
C ARG A 146 -2.51 -23.13 36.82
N MET A 147 -2.15 -24.30 36.28
CA MET A 147 -2.90 -25.53 36.54
C MET A 147 -2.83 -25.76 38.06
N ARG A 148 -3.98 -25.75 38.76
CA ARG A 148 -4.00 -26.23 40.15
C ARG A 148 -3.53 -27.69 40.13
N PRO A 149 -2.58 -28.08 41.00
CA PRO A 149 -2.29 -29.50 41.16
C PRO A 149 -3.60 -30.19 41.55
N ALA A 150 -3.90 -31.31 40.89
CA ALA A 150 -5.00 -32.17 41.29
C ALA A 150 -4.79 -32.54 42.76
N GLU A 151 -5.75 -32.18 43.60
CA GLU A 151 -5.77 -32.57 45.01
C GLU A 151 -5.89 -34.10 45.06
N GLU A 152 -4.88 -34.77 45.62
CA GLU A 152 -4.88 -36.19 45.97
C GLU A 152 -5.78 -36.47 47.18
#